data_AF-A0A485KKU0-F1
#
_entry.id   AF-A0A485KKU0-F1
#
_cell.length_a   1.000
_cell.length_b   1.000
_cell.length_c   1.000
_cell.angle_alpha   90.00
_cell.angle_beta   90.00
_cell.angle_gamma   90.00
#
_symmetry.space_group_name_H-M   'P 1'
#
loop_
_entity.id
_entity.type
_entity.pdbx_description
1 polymer ?
#
loop_
_entity_poly.entity_id
_entity_poly.type
_entity_poly.pdbx_seq_one_letter_code
_entity_poly.pdbx_strand_id
1 'polypeptide(L)'
;MKRQVTTNSATPRATSKKTKKKSTIAPPSTALTLIPGLPQDLIVDKLATWGGFLDLKSLMTLSLASRGLYAAMNNDFWRPIAEDNSFATMSTVKSFAKLKPRARISWIISKRICIHCEAFQMENIRPLRPKQECLQVCRNCVQLPLYAEIKYSVAMSQFKLKRVQLDTIPSRKKWVSGGYNRLYMLRDVLRLVEQVKAQNTPALCRNTNYKSAVTNC
;
A
#
# COMPACT_ATOMS: atom_id res chain seq x y z
N MET A 1 -8.54 82.65 -11.21
CA MET A 1 -7.91 82.47 -12.53
C MET A 1 -7.92 80.99 -12.89
N LYS A 2 -8.36 80.67 -14.11
CA LYS A 2 -8.50 79.31 -14.69
C LYS A 2 -7.14 78.77 -15.19
N ARG A 3 -6.93 77.44 -15.10
CA ARG A 3 -6.18 76.53 -16.02
C ARG A 3 -6.27 75.10 -15.43
N GLN A 4 -7.17 74.24 -15.91
CA GLN A 4 -7.02 73.22 -16.99
C GLN A 4 -5.81 72.29 -16.81
N VAL A 5 -6.02 71.02 -16.42
CA VAL A 5 -6.33 69.79 -17.21
C VAL A 5 -5.06 68.98 -17.50
N THR A 6 -5.01 67.74 -17.02
CA THR A 6 -4.83 66.54 -17.86
C THR A 6 -5.07 65.27 -17.02
N THR A 7 -6.19 64.64 -17.31
CA THR A 7 -6.57 63.29 -16.95
C THR A 7 -5.85 62.31 -17.89
N ASN A 8 -5.05 61.39 -17.35
CA ASN A 8 -4.56 60.25 -18.12
C ASN A 8 -5.48 59.05 -17.88
N SER A 9 -6.32 58.81 -18.88
CA SER A 9 -7.09 57.60 -19.13
C SER A 9 -6.15 56.45 -19.51
N ALA A 10 -6.10 55.41 -18.69
CA ALA A 10 -5.45 54.14 -19.04
C ALA A 10 -6.52 53.12 -19.46
N THR A 11 -6.48 52.80 -20.75
CA THR A 11 -7.31 51.85 -21.51
C THR A 11 -7.28 50.44 -20.91
N PRO A 12 -8.43 49.75 -20.77
CA PRO A 12 -8.44 48.33 -20.44
C PRO A 12 -8.05 47.50 -21.67
N ARG A 13 -6.90 46.84 -21.60
CA ARG A 13 -6.40 45.91 -22.63
C ARG A 13 -7.22 44.62 -22.58
N ALA A 14 -8.18 44.50 -23.48
CA ALA A 14 -8.86 43.26 -23.80
C ALA A 14 -7.88 42.27 -24.45
N THR A 15 -7.56 41.18 -23.77
CA THR A 15 -6.89 40.02 -24.37
C THR A 15 -7.86 38.85 -24.46
N SER A 16 -8.19 38.57 -25.71
CA SER A 16 -9.05 37.50 -26.25
C SER A 16 -8.86 36.14 -25.58
N LYS A 17 -9.97 35.59 -25.05
CA LYS A 17 -10.11 34.17 -24.73
C LYS A 17 -10.17 33.38 -26.04
N LYS A 18 -9.06 32.74 -26.44
CA LYS A 18 -9.08 31.71 -27.48
C LYS A 18 -9.71 30.44 -26.92
N THR A 19 -10.98 30.24 -27.27
CA THR A 19 -11.74 29.00 -27.09
C THR A 19 -11.05 27.88 -27.87
N LYS A 20 -10.30 27.02 -27.17
CA LYS A 20 -9.71 25.82 -27.75
C LYS A 20 -10.82 24.78 -27.93
N LYS A 21 -11.40 24.69 -29.13
CA LYS A 21 -12.28 23.58 -29.54
C LYS A 21 -11.50 22.27 -29.34
N LYS A 22 -11.78 21.57 -28.26
CA LYS A 22 -11.28 20.22 -28.02
C LYS A 22 -12.05 19.31 -28.95
N SER A 23 -11.39 18.87 -30.02
CA SER A 23 -11.86 17.82 -30.91
C SER A 23 -12.19 16.59 -30.06
N THR A 24 -13.48 16.31 -29.90
CA THR A 24 -14.00 15.07 -29.33
C THR A 24 -13.76 13.98 -30.37
N ILE A 25 -12.58 13.38 -30.33
CA ILE A 25 -12.40 12.03 -30.88
C ILE A 25 -12.96 11.13 -29.78
N ALA A 26 -14.16 10.58 -30.01
CA ALA A 26 -14.71 9.54 -29.19
C ALA A 26 -13.69 8.38 -29.13
N PRO A 27 -13.29 7.90 -27.94
CA PRO A 27 -12.51 6.68 -27.88
C PRO A 27 -13.36 5.55 -28.48
N PRO A 28 -12.79 4.64 -29.27
CA PRO A 28 -13.52 3.46 -29.70
C PRO A 28 -14.03 2.75 -28.46
N SER A 29 -15.35 2.55 -28.43
CA SER A 29 -16.06 1.71 -27.48
C SER A 29 -15.63 0.26 -27.68
N THR A 30 -14.38 -0.08 -27.38
CA THR A 30 -14.04 -1.44 -26.99
C THR A 30 -14.67 -1.65 -25.63
N ALA A 31 -15.86 -2.24 -25.62
CA ALA A 31 -16.49 -2.74 -24.41
C ALA A 31 -15.42 -3.54 -23.65
N LEU A 32 -15.00 -3.02 -22.50
CA LEU A 32 -13.98 -3.65 -21.67
C LEU A 32 -14.55 -5.01 -21.24
N THR A 33 -14.12 -6.06 -21.93
CA THR A 33 -14.50 -7.43 -21.59
C THR A 33 -13.88 -7.75 -20.23
N LEU A 34 -14.71 -7.83 -19.17
CA LEU A 34 -14.27 -8.10 -17.80
C LEU A 34 -13.59 -9.46 -17.71
N ILE A 35 -14.20 -10.45 -18.36
CA ILE A 35 -13.75 -11.85 -18.49
C ILE A 35 -14.08 -12.31 -19.92
N PRO A 36 -13.09 -12.74 -20.72
CA PRO A 36 -13.33 -13.30 -22.05
C PRO A 36 -14.29 -14.48 -21.99
N GLY A 37 -15.37 -14.45 -22.78
CA GLY A 37 -16.34 -15.54 -22.87
C GLY A 37 -17.52 -15.50 -21.90
N LEU A 38 -17.60 -14.51 -21.00
CA LEU A 38 -18.79 -14.30 -20.16
C LEU A 38 -19.62 -13.08 -20.58
N PRO A 39 -20.97 -13.15 -20.45
CA PRO A 39 -21.84 -11.98 -20.60
C PRO A 39 -21.48 -10.92 -19.56
N GLN A 40 -21.14 -9.72 -20.02
CA GLN A 40 -20.69 -8.62 -19.16
C GLN A 40 -21.79 -8.16 -18.20
N ASP A 41 -23.02 -8.11 -18.68
CA ASP A 41 -24.18 -7.66 -17.90
C ASP A 41 -24.43 -8.58 -16.70
N LEU A 42 -24.28 -9.89 -16.90
CA LEU A 42 -24.42 -10.89 -15.83
C LEU A 42 -23.32 -10.76 -14.77
N ILE A 43 -22.10 -10.38 -15.17
CA ILE A 43 -21.00 -10.13 -14.23
C ILE A 43 -21.29 -8.86 -13.42
N VAL A 44 -21.74 -7.78 -14.07
CA VAL A 44 -22.04 -6.49 -13.39
C VAL A 44 -23.20 -6.63 -12.40
N ASP A 45 -24.24 -7.38 -12.75
CA ASP A 45 -25.37 -7.66 -11.86
C ASP A 45 -24.95 -8.48 -10.63
N LYS A 46 -24.04 -9.45 -10.81
CA LYS A 46 -23.53 -10.28 -9.71
C LYS A 46 -22.44 -9.58 -8.90
N LEU A 47 -21.72 -8.61 -9.45
CA LEU A 47 -20.68 -7.86 -8.75
C LEU A 47 -21.23 -7.23 -7.46
N ALA A 48 -22.44 -6.67 -7.49
CA ALA A 48 -23.09 -6.10 -6.30
C ALA A 48 -23.24 -7.11 -5.15
N THR A 49 -23.40 -8.41 -5.46
CA THR A 49 -23.54 -9.48 -4.47
C THR A 49 -22.20 -9.97 -3.89
N TRP A 50 -21.07 -9.63 -4.54
CA TRP A 50 -19.76 -10.12 -4.12
C TRP A 50 -19.23 -9.48 -2.83
N GLY A 51 -19.74 -8.30 -2.46
CA GLY A 51 -19.37 -7.63 -1.22
C GLY A 51 -19.67 -8.43 0.06
N GLY A 52 -20.59 -9.40 -0.01
CA GLY A 52 -20.90 -10.33 1.09
C GLY A 52 -20.24 -11.71 0.98
N PHE A 53 -19.64 -12.04 -0.17
CA PHE A 53 -19.03 -13.34 -0.42
C PHE A 53 -17.50 -13.32 -0.27
N LEU A 54 -16.86 -12.24 -0.73
CA LEU A 54 -15.41 -12.07 -0.64
C LEU A 54 -15.04 -11.18 0.54
N ASP A 55 -13.91 -11.48 1.18
CA ASP A 55 -13.33 -10.56 2.14
C ASP A 55 -12.85 -9.28 1.44
N LEU A 56 -12.75 -8.19 2.21
CA LEU A 56 -12.44 -6.88 1.68
C LEU A 56 -11.08 -6.85 0.95
N LYS A 57 -10.12 -7.66 1.43
CA LYS A 57 -8.81 -7.83 0.81
C LYS A 57 -8.92 -8.50 -0.56
N SER A 58 -9.58 -9.65 -0.67
CA SER A 58 -9.71 -10.35 -1.96
C SER A 58 -10.54 -9.54 -2.94
N LEU A 59 -11.57 -8.85 -2.48
CA LEU A 59 -12.37 -7.95 -3.32
C LEU A 59 -11.51 -6.83 -3.91
N MET A 60 -10.63 -6.22 -3.11
CA MET A 60 -9.68 -5.21 -3.60
C MET A 60 -8.64 -5.82 -4.55
N THR A 61 -8.08 -6.99 -4.24
CA THR A 61 -7.12 -7.67 -5.12
C THR A 61 -7.75 -8.04 -6.46
N LEU A 62 -8.99 -8.53 -6.46
CA LEU A 62 -9.75 -8.87 -7.67
C LEU A 62 -9.98 -7.64 -8.55
N SER A 63 -10.31 -6.50 -7.94
CA SER A 63 -10.44 -5.21 -8.65
C SER A 63 -9.14 -4.70 -9.27
N LEU A 64 -7.99 -5.24 -8.87
CA LEU A 64 -6.67 -4.91 -9.42
C LEU A 64 -6.18 -5.96 -10.43
N ALA A 65 -6.75 -7.15 -10.42
CA ALA A 65 -6.37 -8.26 -11.31
C ALA A 65 -6.76 -8.01 -12.78
N SER A 66 -7.82 -7.22 -13.04
CA SER A 66 -8.28 -6.89 -14.39
C SER A 66 -8.64 -5.42 -14.50
N ARG A 67 -8.25 -4.79 -15.62
CA ARG A 67 -8.64 -3.41 -15.96
C ARG A 67 -10.15 -3.28 -16.11
N GLY A 68 -10.81 -4.32 -16.60
CA GLY A 68 -12.26 -4.37 -16.68
C GLY A 68 -12.88 -4.33 -15.30
N LEU A 69 -12.50 -5.25 -14.40
CA LEU A 69 -13.04 -5.29 -13.04
C LEU A 69 -12.73 -4.01 -12.27
N TYR A 70 -11.56 -3.42 -12.48
CA TYR A 70 -11.22 -2.10 -11.96
C TYR A 70 -12.25 -1.04 -12.35
N ALA A 71 -12.70 -1.04 -13.61
CA ALA A 71 -13.64 -0.07 -14.14
C ALA A 71 -15.09 -0.36 -13.70
N ALA A 72 -15.50 -1.62 -13.66
CA ALA A 72 -16.83 -2.02 -13.21
C ALA A 72 -17.03 -1.79 -11.71
N MET A 73 -16.00 -2.05 -10.89
CA MET A 73 -15.97 -1.74 -9.46
C MET A 73 -15.61 -0.26 -9.26
N ASN A 74 -16.50 0.61 -9.75
CA ASN A 74 -16.37 2.06 -9.73
C ASN A 74 -16.67 2.64 -8.33
N ASN A 75 -16.75 3.97 -8.23
CA ASN A 75 -17.02 4.63 -6.94
C ASN A 75 -18.40 4.27 -6.36
N ASP A 76 -19.40 3.98 -7.19
CA ASP A 76 -20.75 3.65 -6.72
C ASP A 76 -20.78 2.24 -6.13
N PHE A 77 -19.98 1.31 -6.66
CA PHE A 77 -19.75 0.01 -6.05
C PHE A 77 -19.06 0.11 -4.68
N TRP A 78 -17.98 0.90 -4.59
CA TRP A 78 -17.19 1.01 -3.36
C TRP A 78 -17.82 1.89 -2.27
N ARG A 79 -18.71 2.81 -2.63
CA ARG A 79 -19.35 3.76 -1.68
C ARG A 79 -20.10 3.05 -0.55
N PRO A 80 -21.06 2.14 -0.80
CA PRO A 80 -21.80 1.48 0.28
C PRO A 80 -20.87 0.66 1.19
N ILE A 81 -19.84 0.04 0.62
CA ILE A 81 -18.83 -0.69 1.41
C ILE A 81 -18.02 0.27 2.28
N ALA A 82 -17.57 1.41 1.74
CA ALA A 82 -16.76 2.38 2.48
C ALA A 82 -17.53 3.15 3.56
N GLU A 83 -18.86 3.19 3.44
CA GLU A 83 -19.80 3.85 4.35
C GLU A 83 -20.50 2.88 5.30
N ASP A 84 -20.13 1.60 5.27
CA ASP A 84 -20.60 0.62 6.26
C ASP A 84 -20.33 1.12 7.68
N ASN A 85 -21.33 0.95 8.56
CA ASN A 85 -21.28 1.33 9.96
C ASN A 85 -20.14 0.65 10.71
N SER A 86 -19.68 -0.51 10.22
CA SER A 86 -18.48 -1.18 10.73
C SER A 86 -17.23 -0.29 10.68
N PHE A 87 -17.19 0.73 9.81
CA PHE A 87 -16.08 1.68 9.63
C PHE A 87 -16.31 3.06 10.25
N ALA A 88 -17.40 3.26 11.00
CA ALA A 88 -17.80 4.57 11.54
C ALA A 88 -16.72 5.23 12.42
N THR A 89 -15.93 4.45 13.16
CA THR A 89 -14.84 5.01 13.96
C THR A 89 -13.77 5.72 13.11
N MET A 90 -13.61 5.33 11.85
CA MET A 90 -12.57 5.86 10.96
C MET A 90 -13.04 7.04 10.11
N SER A 91 -14.35 7.18 9.90
CA SER A 91 -14.94 8.34 9.21
C SER A 91 -14.76 9.65 9.98
N THR A 92 -14.45 9.58 11.28
CA THR A 92 -14.12 10.73 12.13
C THR A 92 -12.84 11.46 11.69
N VAL A 93 -11.94 10.77 10.98
CA VAL A 93 -10.68 11.35 10.53
C VAL A 93 -10.92 12.20 9.27
N LYS A 94 -10.77 13.53 9.38
CA LYS A 94 -11.01 14.48 8.29
C LYS A 94 -10.25 14.16 6.99
N SER A 95 -9.03 13.63 7.09
CA SER A 95 -8.25 13.23 5.90
C SER A 95 -8.82 12.00 5.22
N PHE A 96 -9.42 11.08 5.97
CA PHE A 96 -10.07 9.88 5.45
C PHE A 96 -11.37 10.20 4.72
N ALA A 97 -12.17 11.14 5.25
CA ALA A 97 -13.42 11.57 4.62
C ALA A 97 -13.22 12.21 3.23
N LYS A 98 -12.04 12.79 2.96
CA LYS A 98 -11.70 13.40 1.66
C LYS A 98 -11.28 12.38 0.58
N LEU A 99 -11.02 11.13 0.96
CA LEU A 99 -10.58 10.10 0.02
C LEU A 99 -11.75 9.57 -0.80
N LYS A 100 -11.49 9.21 -2.06
CA LYS A 100 -12.44 8.46 -2.90
C LYS A 100 -12.79 7.12 -2.22
N PRO A 101 -14.00 6.57 -2.40
CA PRO A 101 -14.45 5.35 -1.72
C PRO A 101 -13.44 4.19 -1.81
N ARG A 102 -12.92 3.91 -3.00
CA ARG A 102 -11.90 2.86 -3.18
C ARG A 102 -10.61 3.13 -2.40
N ALA A 103 -10.16 4.39 -2.38
CA ALA A 103 -8.97 4.79 -1.63
C ALA A 103 -9.21 4.69 -0.11
N ARG A 104 -10.43 4.96 0.36
CA ARG A 104 -10.85 4.68 1.74
C ARG A 104 -10.68 3.19 2.03
N ILE A 105 -11.28 2.31 1.24
CA ILE A 105 -11.14 0.85 1.42
C ILE A 105 -9.68 0.40 1.45
N SER A 106 -8.86 0.86 0.48
CA SER A 106 -7.43 0.54 0.45
C SER A 106 -6.70 0.99 1.72
N TRP A 107 -7.06 2.16 2.24
CA TRP A 107 -6.50 2.67 3.49
C TRP A 107 -6.95 1.82 4.69
N ILE A 108 -8.23 1.45 4.76
CA ILE A 108 -8.76 0.55 5.80
C ILE A 108 -7.98 -0.78 5.78
N ILE A 109 -7.89 -1.44 4.63
CA ILE A 109 -7.13 -2.69 4.44
C ILE A 109 -5.70 -2.54 4.98
N SER A 110 -5.00 -1.48 4.59
CA SER A 110 -3.62 -1.23 5.01
C SER A 110 -3.48 -0.97 6.53
N LYS A 111 -4.55 -0.52 7.18
CA LYS A 111 -4.57 -0.11 8.59
C LYS A 111 -5.31 -1.07 9.52
N ARG A 112 -5.89 -2.13 8.99
CA ARG A 112 -6.78 -3.05 9.74
C ARG A 112 -6.51 -4.51 9.44
N ILE A 113 -5.57 -4.82 8.55
CA ILE A 113 -5.14 -6.19 8.30
C ILE A 113 -3.90 -6.51 9.13
N CYS A 114 -3.97 -7.63 9.86
CA CYS A 114 -2.83 -8.17 10.55
C CYS A 114 -1.79 -8.69 9.55
N ILE A 115 -0.54 -8.25 9.63
CA ILE A 115 0.54 -8.72 8.74
C ILE A 115 0.90 -10.20 8.95
N HIS A 116 0.47 -10.81 10.06
CA HIS A 116 0.78 -12.21 10.35
C HIS A 116 -0.28 -13.16 9.81
N CYS A 117 -1.53 -13.01 10.25
CA CYS A 117 -2.62 -13.91 9.90
C CYS A 117 -3.50 -13.39 8.77
N GLU A 118 -3.23 -12.18 8.27
CA GLU A 118 -3.98 -11.50 7.22
C GLU A 118 -5.47 -11.25 7.55
N ALA A 119 -5.89 -11.55 8.79
CA ALA A 119 -7.24 -11.31 9.25
C ALA A 119 -7.52 -9.81 9.35
N PHE A 120 -8.70 -9.44 8.88
CA PHE A 120 -9.24 -8.09 9.00
C PHE A 120 -9.81 -7.86 10.41
N GLN A 121 -9.36 -6.81 11.09
CA GLN A 121 -9.82 -6.47 12.44
C GLN A 121 -10.01 -4.96 12.59
N MET A 122 -11.23 -4.55 12.97
CA MET A 122 -11.55 -3.15 13.24
C MET A 122 -11.00 -2.67 14.59
N GLU A 123 -10.95 -3.59 15.56
CA GLU A 123 -10.46 -3.35 16.91
C GLU A 123 -9.22 -4.20 17.18
N ASN A 124 -8.48 -3.86 18.23
CA ASN A 124 -7.39 -4.70 18.76
C ASN A 124 -6.20 -4.94 17.81
N ILE A 125 -6.14 -4.23 16.68
CA ILE A 125 -4.95 -4.17 15.85
C ILE A 125 -3.99 -3.09 16.37
N ARG A 126 -2.72 -3.46 16.55
CA ARG A 126 -1.70 -2.57 17.13
C ARG A 126 -0.53 -2.40 16.16
N PRO A 127 0.00 -1.18 16.02
CA PRO A 127 1.25 -0.99 15.32
C PRO A 127 2.38 -1.62 16.14
N LEU A 128 3.23 -2.43 15.50
CA LEU A 128 4.41 -3.01 16.13
C LEU A 128 5.45 -1.95 16.49
N ARG A 129 5.45 -0.82 15.79
CA ARG A 129 6.32 0.31 16.08
C ARG A 129 5.57 1.63 15.98
N PRO A 130 5.73 2.54 16.96
CA PRO A 130 5.26 3.90 16.81
C PRO A 130 5.98 4.54 15.61
N LYS A 131 5.23 5.09 14.66
CA LYS A 131 5.67 5.70 13.38
C LYS A 131 5.91 4.77 12.18
N GLN A 132 5.86 3.45 12.30
CA GLN A 132 5.81 2.56 11.13
C GLN A 132 4.39 2.08 10.92
N GLU A 133 3.67 2.81 10.08
CA GLU A 133 2.24 2.66 9.84
C GLU A 133 1.85 1.30 9.22
N CYS A 134 2.80 0.61 8.60
CA CYS A 134 2.57 -0.57 7.76
C CYS A 134 2.78 -1.91 8.50
N LEU A 135 3.19 -1.88 9.76
CA LEU A 135 3.47 -3.10 10.54
C LEU A 135 2.45 -3.24 11.66
N GLN A 136 1.31 -3.83 11.32
CA GLN A 136 0.19 -3.98 12.24
C GLN A 136 -0.09 -5.44 12.52
N VAL A 137 -0.34 -5.76 13.79
CA VAL A 137 -0.57 -7.13 14.24
C VAL A 137 -1.78 -7.16 15.17
N CYS A 138 -2.61 -8.19 15.05
CA CYS A 138 -3.73 -8.40 15.96
C CYS A 138 -3.27 -8.76 17.37
N ARG A 139 -4.16 -8.60 18.35
CA ARG A 139 -3.90 -8.92 19.77
C ARG A 139 -3.41 -10.35 20.01
N ASN A 140 -3.81 -11.32 19.19
CA ASN A 140 -3.37 -12.70 19.35
C ASN A 140 -1.96 -12.87 18.78
N CYS A 141 -1.73 -12.38 17.56
CA CYS A 141 -0.45 -12.56 16.90
C CYS A 141 0.68 -11.73 17.54
N VAL A 142 0.39 -10.63 18.25
CA VAL A 142 1.45 -9.84 18.92
C VAL A 142 2.14 -10.62 20.03
N GLN A 143 1.49 -11.66 20.57
CA GLN A 143 2.06 -12.54 21.59
C GLN A 143 3.03 -13.57 21.02
N LEU A 144 3.08 -13.73 19.70
CA LEU A 144 4.01 -14.67 19.07
C LEU A 144 5.46 -14.25 19.34
N PRO A 145 6.36 -15.20 19.64
CA PRO A 145 7.77 -14.91 19.95
C PRO A 145 8.46 -14.08 18.87
N LEU A 146 8.04 -14.24 17.61
CA LEU A 146 8.55 -13.51 16.46
C LEU A 146 8.47 -11.97 16.62
N TYR A 147 7.47 -11.47 17.33
CA TYR A 147 7.27 -10.03 17.57
C TYR A 147 7.85 -9.57 18.91
N ALA A 148 8.49 -10.45 19.68
CA ALA A 148 9.15 -10.08 20.92
C ALA A 148 10.37 -9.20 20.66
N GLU A 149 10.63 -8.29 21.60
CA GLU A 149 11.83 -7.47 21.64
C GLU A 149 12.96 -8.25 22.31
N ILE A 150 14.13 -8.32 21.67
CA ILE A 150 15.35 -8.91 22.21
C ILE A 150 16.45 -7.87 22.38
N LYS A 151 17.33 -8.08 23.36
CA LYS A 151 18.45 -7.17 23.64
C LYS A 151 19.55 -7.30 22.58
N TYR A 152 20.26 -6.21 22.34
CA TYR A 152 21.46 -6.19 21.49
C TYR A 152 22.46 -7.32 21.81
N SER A 153 22.76 -7.54 23.09
CA SER A 153 23.68 -8.59 23.53
C SER A 153 23.21 -10.00 23.15
N VAL A 154 21.91 -10.25 23.24
CA VAL A 154 21.28 -11.52 22.85
C VAL A 154 21.38 -11.71 21.34
N ALA A 155 21.11 -10.66 20.56
CA ALA A 155 21.22 -10.70 19.11
C ALA A 155 22.64 -11.06 18.64
N MET A 156 23.67 -10.51 19.29
CA MET A 156 25.07 -10.85 18.99
C MET A 156 25.45 -12.26 19.45
N SER A 157 25.10 -12.64 20.68
CA SER A 157 25.58 -13.89 21.28
C SER A 157 24.92 -15.13 20.67
N GLN A 158 23.60 -15.08 20.45
CA GLN A 158 22.81 -16.20 19.94
C GLN A 158 22.86 -16.29 18.42
N PHE A 159 22.72 -15.17 17.70
CA PHE A 159 22.65 -15.16 16.24
C PHE A 159 23.98 -14.85 15.55
N LYS A 160 25.05 -14.65 16.32
CA LYS A 160 26.42 -14.37 15.82
C LYS A 160 26.50 -13.17 14.88
N LEU A 161 25.56 -12.22 15.03
CA LEU A 161 25.53 -11.01 14.22
C LEU A 161 26.60 -10.02 14.69
N LYS A 162 27.23 -9.35 13.73
CA LYS A 162 28.19 -8.27 13.99
C LYS A 162 27.44 -6.96 14.27
N ARG A 163 28.08 -6.06 15.01
CA ARG A 163 27.54 -4.71 15.30
C ARG A 163 27.08 -3.98 14.04
N VAL A 164 27.93 -3.95 13.02
CA VAL A 164 27.66 -3.28 11.74
C VAL A 164 26.43 -3.84 11.02
N GLN A 165 26.12 -5.12 11.20
CA GLN A 165 24.92 -5.73 10.61
C GLN A 165 23.67 -5.30 11.38
N LEU A 166 23.73 -5.29 12.71
CA LEU A 166 22.60 -4.88 13.56
C LEU A 166 22.25 -3.39 13.42
N ASP A 167 23.21 -2.53 13.12
CA ASP A 167 22.96 -1.11 12.87
C ASP A 167 22.13 -0.86 11.58
N THR A 168 21.97 -1.85 10.70
CA THR A 168 21.13 -1.74 9.49
C THR A 168 19.63 -1.91 9.75
N ILE A 169 19.25 -2.51 10.88
CA ILE A 169 17.85 -2.78 11.21
C ILE A 169 17.31 -1.81 12.28
N PRO A 170 16.01 -1.49 12.28
CA PRO A 170 15.47 -0.52 13.23
C PRO A 170 15.47 -1.07 14.66
N SER A 171 15.86 -0.21 15.61
CA SER A 171 15.90 -0.54 17.04
C SER A 171 15.16 0.49 17.89
N ARG A 172 14.70 0.05 19.05
CA ARG A 172 14.13 0.90 20.09
C ARG A 172 15.13 1.09 21.22
N LYS A 173 15.32 2.32 21.67
CA LYS A 173 16.12 2.62 22.87
C LYS A 173 15.21 2.58 24.10
N LYS A 174 15.59 1.82 25.11
CA LYS A 174 14.92 1.76 26.42
C LYS A 174 15.90 2.22 27.50
N TRP A 175 15.56 3.31 28.20
CA TRP A 175 16.34 3.80 29.33
C TRP A 175 16.38 2.77 30.46
N VAL A 176 17.55 2.64 31.07
CA VAL A 176 17.86 1.82 32.25
C VAL A 176 18.83 2.59 33.14
N SER A 177 18.96 2.20 34.40
CA SER A 177 19.74 2.94 35.41
C SER A 177 21.19 3.26 35.03
N GLY A 178 21.80 2.53 34.08
CA GLY A 178 23.15 2.75 33.57
C GLY A 178 23.24 3.24 32.11
N GLY A 179 22.16 3.78 31.54
CA GLY A 179 22.14 4.30 30.16
C GLY A 179 20.95 3.79 29.35
N TYR A 180 21.19 3.23 28.17
CA TYR A 180 20.11 2.71 27.32
C TYR A 180 20.42 1.31 26.77
N ASN A 181 19.40 0.46 26.77
CA ASN A 181 19.41 -0.79 26.04
C ASN A 181 18.84 -0.58 24.64
N ARG A 182 19.53 -1.09 23.61
CA ARG A 182 18.95 -1.23 22.27
C ARG A 182 18.19 -2.55 22.19
N LEU A 183 16.92 -2.45 21.83
CA LEU A 183 16.00 -3.56 21.65
C LEU A 183 15.67 -3.70 20.17
N TYR A 184 15.70 -4.94 19.69
CA TYR A 184 15.41 -5.31 18.31
C TYR A 184 14.24 -6.27 18.28
N MET A 185 13.41 -6.21 17.24
CA MET A 185 12.33 -7.18 17.06
C MET A 185 12.93 -8.49 16.52
N LEU A 186 12.56 -9.63 17.10
CA LEU A 186 13.14 -10.92 16.72
C LEU A 186 12.96 -11.21 15.21
N ARG A 187 11.80 -10.89 14.64
CA ARG A 187 11.54 -10.99 13.19
C ARG A 187 12.62 -10.35 12.33
N ASP A 188 13.03 -9.13 12.66
CA ASP A 188 14.00 -8.38 11.86
C ASP A 188 15.40 -8.94 12.03
N VAL A 189 15.71 -9.45 13.23
CA VAL A 189 16.97 -10.15 13.51
C VAL A 189 17.05 -11.45 12.70
N LEU A 190 15.99 -12.26 12.68
CA LEU A 190 15.95 -13.50 11.90
C LEU A 190 16.09 -13.24 10.39
N ARG A 191 15.38 -12.24 9.86
CA ARG A 191 15.53 -11.82 8.46
C ARG A 191 16.96 -11.38 8.15
N LEU A 192 17.59 -10.62 9.04
CA LEU A 192 18.97 -10.19 8.86
C LEU A 192 19.94 -11.39 8.87
N VAL A 193 19.71 -12.39 9.72
CA VAL A 193 20.50 -13.63 9.74
C VAL A 193 20.42 -14.35 8.40
N GLU A 194 19.22 -14.50 7.83
CA GLU A 194 19.02 -15.11 6.51
C GLU A 194 19.77 -14.34 5.42
N GLN A 195 19.69 -13.01 5.42
CA GLN A 195 20.40 -12.16 4.46
C GLN A 195 21.93 -12.31 4.56
N VAL A 196 22.46 -12.31 5.79
CA VAL A 196 23.90 -12.48 6.02
C VAL A 196 24.36 -13.88 5.60
N LYS A 197 23.58 -14.92 5.86
CA LYS A 197 23.87 -16.28 5.37
C LYS A 197 23.91 -16.34 3.85
N ALA A 198 22.92 -15.75 3.17
CA ALA A 198 22.86 -15.72 1.72
C ALA A 198 24.08 -15.01 1.10
N GLN A 199 24.54 -13.91 1.71
CA GLN A 199 25.73 -13.18 1.25
C GLN A 199 27.04 -13.95 1.44
N ASN A 200 27.13 -14.80 2.46
CA ASN A 200 28.30 -15.60 2.77
C ASN A 200 28.30 -16.97 2.07
N THR A 201 27.23 -17.32 1.35
CA THR A 201 27.18 -18.55 0.56
C THR A 201 27.74 -18.23 -0.82
N PRO A 202 28.93 -18.72 -1.21
CA PRO A 202 29.42 -18.52 -2.56
C PRO A 202 28.44 -19.18 -3.53
N ALA A 203 27.98 -18.42 -4.52
CA ALA A 203 27.13 -18.89 -5.59
C ALA A 203 27.88 -19.97 -6.42
N LEU A 204 27.81 -21.22 -5.99
CA LEU A 204 27.91 -22.34 -6.93
C LEU A 204 26.69 -22.24 -7.86
N CYS A 205 26.94 -22.35 -9.16
CA CYS A 205 25.97 -22.31 -10.28
C CYS A 205 25.70 -20.92 -10.91
N ARG A 206 26.75 -20.28 -11.42
CA ARG A 206 26.67 -19.53 -12.69
C ARG A 206 27.76 -20.02 -13.63
N ASN A 207 27.54 -21.20 -14.22
CA ASN A 207 28.22 -21.59 -15.45
C ASN A 207 27.46 -22.76 -16.10
N THR A 208 26.51 -22.43 -16.96
CA THR A 208 26.20 -23.26 -18.12
C THR A 208 26.32 -22.38 -19.34
N ASN A 209 27.54 -22.37 -19.88
CA ASN A 209 27.79 -22.01 -21.28
C ASN A 209 26.96 -22.96 -22.15
N TYR A 210 25.82 -22.52 -22.66
CA TYR A 210 25.20 -23.14 -23.83
C TYR A 210 25.96 -22.67 -25.08
N LYS A 211 27.10 -23.30 -25.36
CA LYS A 211 27.59 -23.45 -26.73
C LYS A 211 27.05 -24.79 -27.23
N SER A 212 25.83 -24.77 -27.77
CA SER A 212 25.32 -25.89 -28.54
C SER A 212 25.99 -25.84 -29.91
N ALA A 213 26.97 -26.71 -30.10
CA ALA A 213 27.49 -27.08 -31.40
C ALA A 213 26.33 -27.66 -32.24
N VAL A 214 26.06 -27.04 -33.39
CA VAL A 214 25.30 -27.66 -34.46
C VAL A 214 26.33 -28.27 -35.39
N THR A 215 26.42 -29.60 -35.38
CA THR A 215 27.17 -30.38 -36.36
C THR A 215 26.34 -31.61 -36.71
N ASN A 216 25.96 -31.66 -37.99
CA ASN A 216 25.70 -32.81 -38.85
C ASN A 216 24.70 -33.90 -38.37
N CYS A 217 23.57 -33.95 -39.07
CA CYS A 217 23.19 -35.04 -40.00
C CYS A 217 22.19 -34.49 -41.02
#